data_AF-A0A534TCY3-F1
#
_entry.id   AF-A0A534TCY3-F1
#
_cell.length_a   1.000
_cell.length_b   1.000
_cell.length_c   1.000
_cell.angle_alpha   90.00
_cell.angle_beta   90.00
_cell.angle_gamma   90.00
#
_symmetry.space_group_name_H-M   'P 1'
#
loop_
_entity.id
_entity.type
_entity.pdbx_description
1 polymer ?
#
loop_
_entity_poly.entity_id
_entity_poly.type
_entity_poly.pdbx_seq_one_letter_code
_entity_poly.pdbx_strand_id
1 'polypeptide(L)'
;MFSSIDDVIQRFSAQQYITNRNIATVVYLAAEMKKPILVEGPAGVGKTELAKVLAAAVGHQLIRLQCYEGLDEAKALYEWEYAKQLLYTQILKDKISEVVGNAPTLREAVDRIASEDDVFFSDRFILPRPLLQAISAEEPCVLLIDEIDKSDTEFEAFLLE
;
A
#
# COMPACT_ATOMS: atom_id res chain seq x y z
N MET A 1 -13.95 0.25 15.85
CA MET A 1 -14.76 0.89 14.79
C MET A 1 -15.84 1.76 15.43
N PHE A 2 -16.62 2.47 14.61
CA PHE A 2 -17.67 3.40 15.08
C PHE A 2 -18.80 2.65 15.78
N SER A 3 -19.40 3.25 16.81
CA SER A 3 -20.47 2.61 17.61
C SER A 3 -21.88 2.92 17.11
N SER A 4 -22.04 4.01 16.37
CA SER A 4 -23.32 4.45 15.80
C SER A 4 -23.09 5.50 14.70
N ILE A 5 -24.15 5.87 13.99
CA ILE A 5 -24.13 6.98 13.03
C ILE A 5 -23.80 8.29 13.74
N ASP A 6 -24.31 8.51 14.96
CA ASP A 6 -24.04 9.72 15.74
C ASP A 6 -22.58 9.78 16.21
N ASP A 7 -21.95 8.63 16.52
CA ASP A 7 -20.51 8.54 16.83
C ASP A 7 -19.65 8.97 15.62
N VAL A 8 -20.03 8.58 14.39
CA VAL A 8 -19.35 9.06 13.17
C VAL A 8 -19.43 10.58 13.06
N ILE A 9 -20.62 11.15 13.23
CA ILE A 9 -20.84 12.61 13.15
C ILE A 9 -19.98 13.34 14.19
N GLN A 10 -19.98 12.85 15.44
CA GLN A 10 -19.23 13.46 16.53
C GLN A 10 -17.72 13.40 16.28
N ARG A 11 -17.19 12.24 15.88
CA ARG A 11 -15.76 12.09 15.60
C ARG A 11 -15.31 12.92 14.40
N PHE A 12 -16.12 12.99 13.34
CA PHE A 12 -15.81 13.83 12.18
C PHE A 12 -15.83 15.31 12.53
N SER A 13 -16.79 15.74 13.36
CA SER A 13 -16.84 17.11 13.88
C SER A 13 -15.60 17.45 14.73
N ALA A 14 -15.10 16.52 15.53
CA ALA A 14 -13.85 16.69 16.28
C ALA A 14 -12.64 16.93 15.35
N GLN A 15 -12.66 16.34 14.15
CA GLN A 15 -11.67 16.55 13.09
C GLN A 15 -12.00 17.76 12.18
N GLN A 16 -12.89 18.67 12.62
CA GLN A 16 -13.29 19.87 11.88
C GLN A 16 -14.00 19.59 10.54
N TYR A 17 -14.62 18.41 10.39
CA TYR A 17 -15.37 18.04 9.19
C TYR A 17 -16.88 18.02 9.46
N ILE A 18 -17.62 18.82 8.70
CA ILE A 18 -19.08 18.90 8.80
C ILE A 18 -19.68 17.82 7.88
N THR A 19 -20.14 16.72 8.49
CA THR A 19 -20.79 15.63 7.78
C THR A 19 -22.31 15.66 7.95
N ASN A 20 -23.04 15.22 6.92
CA ASN A 20 -24.48 15.02 7.01
C ASN A 20 -24.80 13.58 7.43
N ARG A 21 -26.06 13.33 7.79
CA ARG A 21 -26.49 12.00 8.25
C ARG A 21 -26.33 10.92 7.16
N ASN A 22 -26.47 11.26 5.88
CA ASN A 22 -26.34 10.30 4.79
C ASN A 22 -24.89 9.80 4.66
N ILE A 23 -23.91 10.71 4.64
CA ILE A 23 -22.48 10.37 4.59
C ILE A 23 -22.10 9.57 5.84
N ALA A 24 -22.52 10.02 7.02
CA ALA A 24 -22.26 9.30 8.26
C ALA A 24 -22.84 7.87 8.27
N THR A 25 -24.02 7.68 7.68
CA THR A 25 -24.65 6.36 7.55
C THR A 25 -23.86 5.45 6.62
N VAL A 26 -23.42 5.95 5.46
CA VAL A 26 -22.60 5.18 4.51
C VAL A 26 -21.27 4.78 5.16
N VAL A 27 -20.59 5.71 5.84
CA VAL A 27 -19.33 5.43 6.54
C VAL A 27 -19.52 4.37 7.63
N TYR A 28 -20.56 4.50 8.45
CA TYR A 28 -20.88 3.53 9.50
C TYR A 28 -21.13 2.13 8.92
N LEU A 29 -21.99 2.02 7.90
CA LEU A 29 -22.32 0.73 7.29
C LEU A 29 -21.12 0.10 6.60
N ALA A 30 -20.32 0.89 5.87
CA ALA A 30 -19.14 0.38 5.18
C ALA A 30 -18.07 -0.14 6.16
N ALA A 31 -17.89 0.55 7.30
CA ALA A 31 -17.03 0.09 8.38
C ALA A 31 -17.52 -1.25 8.96
N GLU A 32 -18.79 -1.35 9.32
CA GLU A 32 -19.38 -2.59 9.87
C GLU A 32 -19.34 -3.77 8.87
N MET A 33 -19.58 -3.49 7.59
CA MET A 33 -19.60 -4.49 6.53
C MET A 33 -18.20 -4.82 5.97
N LYS A 34 -17.17 -4.07 6.36
CA LYS A 34 -15.81 -4.14 5.79
C LYS A 34 -15.83 -4.02 4.26
N LYS A 35 -16.59 -3.05 3.74
CA LYS A 35 -16.70 -2.78 2.30
C LYS A 35 -16.04 -1.45 1.95
N PRO A 36 -15.43 -1.34 0.76
CA PRO A 36 -14.89 -0.06 0.29
C PRO A 36 -16.02 0.95 0.04
N ILE A 37 -15.70 2.23 0.14
CA ILE A 37 -16.61 3.33 -0.17
C ILE A 37 -16.15 3.98 -1.47
N LEU A 38 -17.04 4.00 -2.46
CA LEU A 38 -16.87 4.83 -3.66
C LEU A 38 -17.48 6.21 -3.40
N VAL A 39 -16.72 7.27 -3.66
CA VAL A 39 -17.15 8.66 -3.42
C VAL A 39 -17.18 9.41 -4.74
N GLU A 40 -18.37 9.74 -5.21
CA GLU A 40 -18.59 10.51 -6.43
C GLU A 40 -19.01 11.95 -6.13
N GLY A 41 -18.64 12.87 -7.02
CA GLY A 41 -19.09 14.26 -6.94
C GLY A 41 -18.16 15.25 -7.64
N PRO A 42 -18.55 16.53 -7.72
CA PRO A 42 -17.75 17.58 -8.34
C PRO A 42 -16.36 17.75 -7.70
N ALA A 43 -15.45 18.43 -8.40
CA ALA A 43 -14.19 18.86 -7.79
C ALA A 43 -14.48 19.82 -6.60
N GLY A 44 -13.68 19.70 -5.53
CA GLY A 44 -13.76 20.61 -4.38
C GLY A 44 -14.84 20.32 -3.33
N VAL A 45 -15.64 19.25 -3.46
CA VAL A 45 -16.68 18.90 -2.47
C VAL A 45 -16.17 18.12 -1.25
N GLY A 46 -14.85 17.99 -1.09
CA GLY A 46 -14.23 17.35 0.07
C GLY A 46 -14.11 15.82 -0.01
N LYS A 47 -14.04 15.22 -1.20
CA LYS A 47 -13.88 13.76 -1.40
C LYS A 47 -12.59 13.22 -0.76
N THR A 48 -11.46 13.82 -1.10
CA THR A 48 -10.15 13.50 -0.51
C THR A 48 -10.13 13.79 1.00
N GLU A 49 -10.83 14.85 1.42
CA GLU A 49 -10.87 15.26 2.82
C GLU A 49 -11.65 14.27 3.69
N LEU A 50 -12.71 13.66 3.15
CA LEU A 50 -13.46 12.59 3.82
C LEU A 50 -12.55 11.43 4.22
N ALA A 51 -11.63 11.01 3.34
CA ALA A 51 -10.70 9.91 3.64
C ALA A 51 -9.68 10.28 4.72
N LYS A 52 -9.16 11.52 4.70
CA LYS A 52 -8.24 12.02 5.75
C LYS A 52 -8.92 12.06 7.11
N VAL A 53 -10.13 12.60 7.15
CA VAL A 53 -10.95 12.70 8.37
C VAL A 53 -11.30 11.31 8.89
N LEU A 54 -11.67 10.38 8.00
CA LEU A 54 -11.94 9.00 8.35
C LEU A 54 -10.72 8.37 9.03
N ALA A 55 -9.54 8.46 8.42
CA ALA A 55 -8.29 7.94 8.97
C ALA A 55 -7.97 8.54 10.35
N ALA A 56 -8.10 9.86 10.49
CA ALA A 56 -7.89 10.55 11.77
C ALA A 56 -8.93 10.15 12.84
N ALA A 57 -10.20 9.96 12.47
CA ALA A 57 -11.29 9.60 13.38
C ALA A 57 -11.18 8.17 13.92
N VAL A 58 -10.57 7.26 13.15
CA VAL A 58 -10.30 5.88 13.57
C VAL A 58 -8.89 5.69 14.14
N GLY A 59 -8.02 6.69 14.00
CA GLY A 59 -6.63 6.63 14.48
C GLY A 59 -5.75 5.70 13.63
N HIS A 60 -6.00 5.63 12.33
CA HIS A 60 -5.24 4.78 11.40
C HIS A 60 -4.42 5.62 10.44
N GLN A 61 -3.31 5.05 9.95
CA GLN A 61 -2.50 5.69 8.92
C GLN A 61 -3.30 5.85 7.63
N LEU A 62 -3.22 7.03 7.01
CA LEU A 62 -3.71 7.26 5.67
C LEU A 62 -2.61 6.93 4.66
N ILE A 63 -2.87 5.98 3.77
CA ILE A 63 -2.04 5.67 2.62
C ILE A 63 -2.78 6.16 1.39
N ARG A 64 -2.09 6.91 0.51
CA ARG A 64 -2.70 7.49 -0.69
C ARG A 64 -2.07 6.91 -1.94
N LEU A 65 -2.89 6.31 -2.78
CA LEU A 65 -2.60 6.01 -4.17
C LEU A 65 -3.23 7.10 -5.04
N GLN A 66 -2.39 7.85 -5.75
CA GLN A 66 -2.85 8.85 -6.72
C GLN A 66 -2.92 8.22 -8.10
N CYS A 67 -4.11 8.16 -8.69
CA CYS A 67 -4.29 7.72 -10.06
C CYS A 67 -4.05 8.86 -11.06
N TYR A 68 -3.51 8.48 -12.20
CA TYR A 68 -3.21 9.33 -13.35
C TYR A 68 -3.00 8.43 -14.58
N GLU A 69 -3.02 9.03 -15.77
CA GLU A 69 -2.85 8.32 -17.04
C GLU A 69 -1.45 7.67 -17.13
N GLY A 70 -1.37 6.38 -17.45
CA GLY A 70 -0.11 5.63 -17.46
C GLY A 70 0.42 5.23 -16.06
N LEU A 71 -0.46 5.20 -15.05
CA LEU A 71 -0.19 4.48 -13.81
C LEU A 71 -0.20 2.98 -14.09
N ASP A 72 0.90 2.30 -13.75
CA ASP A 72 1.07 0.86 -13.92
C ASP A 72 1.10 0.13 -12.57
N GLU A 73 1.02 -1.21 -12.62
CA GLU A 73 1.09 -2.08 -11.45
C GLU A 73 2.37 -1.86 -10.63
N ALA A 74 3.51 -1.64 -11.29
CA ALA A 74 4.80 -1.45 -10.63
C ALA A 74 4.83 -0.17 -9.77
N LYS A 75 4.15 0.90 -10.20
CA LYS A 75 4.05 2.16 -9.44
C LYS A 75 2.96 2.12 -8.37
N ALA A 76 1.98 1.22 -8.48
CA ALA A 76 0.90 1.09 -7.50
C ALA A 76 1.21 0.05 -6.41
N LEU A 77 1.79 -1.09 -6.78
CA LEU A 77 2.05 -2.25 -5.92
C LEU A 77 3.50 -2.25 -5.38
N TYR A 78 4.50 -2.49 -6.23
CA TYR A 78 5.91 -2.39 -5.82
C TYR A 78 6.86 -2.28 -7.01
N GLU A 79 8.05 -1.73 -6.74
CA GLU A 79 9.18 -1.73 -7.67
C GLU A 79 10.35 -2.51 -7.07
N TRP A 80 11.11 -3.21 -7.92
CA TRP A 80 12.33 -3.88 -7.48
C TRP A 80 13.54 -2.94 -7.52
N GLU A 81 14.21 -2.75 -6.39
CA GLU A 81 15.41 -1.91 -6.27
C GLU A 81 16.69 -2.64 -6.71
N TYR A 82 16.88 -2.78 -8.02
CA TYR A 82 18.07 -3.43 -8.59
C TYR A 82 19.39 -2.78 -8.13
N ALA A 83 19.43 -1.45 -8.01
CA ALA A 83 20.63 -0.74 -7.57
C ALA A 83 21.05 -1.13 -6.15
N LYS A 84 20.08 -1.29 -5.24
CA LYS A 84 20.30 -1.73 -3.86
C LYS A 84 20.78 -3.18 -3.83
N GLN A 85 20.19 -4.05 -4.65
CA GLN A 85 20.61 -5.46 -4.77
C GLN A 85 22.04 -5.60 -5.28
N LEU A 86 22.42 -4.81 -6.30
CA LEU A 86 23.78 -4.78 -6.84
C LEU A 86 24.78 -4.28 -5.79
N LEU A 87 24.47 -3.19 -5.09
CA LEU A 87 25.31 -2.67 -4.01
C LEU A 87 25.50 -3.70 -2.89
N TYR A 88 24.41 -4.37 -2.49
CA TYR A 88 24.46 -5.39 -1.46
C TYR A 88 25.33 -6.59 -1.88
N THR A 89 25.23 -7.00 -3.15
CA THR A 89 26.07 -8.04 -3.75
C THR A 89 27.55 -7.63 -3.76
N GLN A 90 27.86 -6.35 -4.04
CA GLN A 90 29.23 -5.83 -4.00
C GLN A 90 29.81 -5.79 -2.59
N ILE A 91 29.03 -5.34 -1.60
CA ILE A 91 29.46 -5.28 -0.19
C ILE A 91 29.71 -6.69 0.36
N LEU A 92 28.86 -7.65 0.00
CA LEU A 92 28.97 -9.02 0.46
C LEU A 92 29.95 -9.86 -0.36
N LYS A 93 30.61 -9.31 -1.38
CA LYS A 93 31.47 -10.08 -2.30
C LYS A 93 32.50 -10.96 -1.58
N ASP A 94 33.16 -10.42 -0.55
CA ASP A 94 34.17 -11.17 0.21
C ASP A 94 33.51 -12.30 1.01
N LYS A 95 32.35 -12.03 1.60
CA LYS A 95 31.57 -13.05 2.34
C LYS A 95 30.99 -14.12 1.43
N ILE A 96 30.51 -13.75 0.24
CA ILE A 96 30.06 -14.68 -0.81
C ILE A 96 31.23 -15.59 -1.20
N SER A 97 32.43 -15.02 -1.34
CA SER A 97 33.63 -15.80 -1.69
C SER A 97 33.98 -16.82 -0.60
N GLU A 98 33.81 -16.48 0.67
CA GLU A 98 33.96 -17.43 1.79
C GLU A 98 32.90 -18.55 1.76
N VAL A 99 31.63 -18.22 1.52
CA VAL A 99 30.51 -19.18 1.47
C VAL A 99 30.64 -20.15 0.30
N VAL A 100 31.02 -19.62 -0.87
CA VAL A 100 31.27 -20.45 -2.06
C VAL A 100 32.47 -21.36 -1.84
N GLY A 101 33.53 -20.85 -1.20
CA GLY A 101 34.74 -21.60 -0.90
C GLY A 101 35.33 -22.27 -2.15
N ASN A 102 35.71 -23.55 -2.03
CA ASN A 102 36.23 -24.35 -3.14
C ASN A 102 35.13 -25.15 -3.86
N ALA A 103 33.95 -24.57 -4.10
CA ALA A 103 32.91 -25.23 -4.87
C ALA A 103 33.48 -25.72 -6.24
N PRO A 104 33.45 -27.02 -6.54
CA PRO A 104 34.08 -27.59 -7.73
C PRO A 104 33.35 -27.22 -9.03
N THR A 105 32.09 -26.80 -8.95
CA THR A 105 31.31 -26.35 -10.10
C THR A 105 30.55 -25.06 -9.80
N LEU A 106 30.27 -24.27 -10.85
CA LEU A 106 29.46 -23.05 -10.74
C LEU A 106 28.07 -23.34 -10.18
N ARG A 107 27.48 -24.50 -10.51
CA ARG A 107 26.17 -24.91 -10.01
C ARG A 107 26.19 -25.08 -8.49
N GLU A 108 27.19 -25.77 -7.96
CA GLU A 108 27.31 -25.99 -6.51
C GLU A 108 27.62 -24.68 -5.76
N ALA A 109 28.33 -23.74 -6.39
CA ALA A 109 28.53 -22.40 -5.86
C ALA A 109 27.20 -21.62 -5.76
N VAL A 110 26.38 -21.67 -6.81
CA VAL A 110 25.05 -21.04 -6.84
C VAL A 110 24.11 -21.67 -5.82
N ASP A 111 24.09 -23.00 -5.70
CA ASP A 111 23.23 -23.71 -4.74
C ASP A 111 23.59 -23.36 -3.28
N ARG A 112 24.88 -23.18 -2.97
CA ARG A 112 25.34 -22.72 -1.64
C ARG A 112 24.96 -21.27 -1.33
N ILE A 113 25.01 -20.40 -2.33
CA ILE A 113 24.55 -19.00 -2.18
C ILE A 113 23.02 -18.98 -2.01
N ALA A 114 22.30 -19.77 -2.80
CA ALA A 114 20.85 -19.86 -2.73
C ALA A 114 20.37 -20.43 -1.38
N SER A 115 21.11 -21.34 -0.74
CA SER A 115 20.76 -21.79 0.61
C SER A 115 20.80 -20.69 1.69
N GLU A 116 21.36 -19.52 1.37
CA GLU A 116 21.29 -18.29 2.16
C GLU A 116 20.14 -17.39 1.63
N ASP A 117 18.99 -17.99 1.28
CA ASP A 117 17.85 -17.42 0.51
C ASP A 117 17.50 -15.95 0.84
N ASP A 118 17.56 -15.58 2.12
CA ASP A 118 17.22 -14.24 2.63
C ASP A 118 18.18 -13.12 2.19
N VAL A 119 19.35 -13.46 1.65
CA VAL A 119 20.43 -12.50 1.36
C VAL A 119 20.24 -11.81 0.00
N PHE A 120 19.69 -12.50 -1.01
CA PHE A 120 19.67 -12.00 -2.41
C PHE A 120 18.27 -11.84 -3.03
N PHE A 121 17.26 -12.54 -2.50
CA PHE A 121 15.89 -12.52 -3.04
C PHE A 121 14.86 -12.36 -1.92
N SER A 122 15.05 -11.34 -1.09
CA SER A 122 14.10 -11.01 0.00
C SER A 122 13.36 -9.71 -0.28
N ASP A 123 12.26 -9.50 0.44
CA ASP A 123 11.48 -8.25 0.48
C ASP A 123 12.33 -7.00 0.73
N ARG A 124 13.59 -7.18 1.15
CA ARG A 124 14.60 -6.12 1.31
C ARG A 124 14.91 -5.36 0.02
N PHE A 125 14.66 -5.95 -1.15
CA PHE A 125 14.85 -5.29 -2.45
C PHE A 125 13.54 -4.83 -3.08
N ILE A 126 12.42 -4.98 -2.37
CA ILE A 126 11.13 -4.48 -2.79
C ILE A 126 10.97 -3.06 -2.23
N LEU A 127 10.71 -2.10 -3.11
CA LEU A 127 10.24 -0.78 -2.74
C LEU A 127 8.72 -0.82 -2.74
N PRO A 128 8.06 -0.92 -1.57
CA PRO A 128 6.62 -1.02 -1.50
C PRO A 128 5.98 0.30 -1.94
N ARG A 129 5.02 0.22 -2.85
CA ARG A 129 4.18 1.35 -3.29
C ARG A 129 2.86 1.33 -2.51
N PRO A 130 1.98 2.34 -2.66
CA PRO A 130 0.83 2.52 -1.78
C PRO A 130 -0.05 1.27 -1.57
N LEU A 131 -0.27 0.44 -2.59
CA LEU A 131 -1.06 -0.79 -2.42
C LEU A 131 -0.35 -1.82 -1.55
N LEU A 132 0.92 -2.13 -1.84
CA LEU A 132 1.66 -3.10 -1.01
C LEU A 132 1.86 -2.57 0.41
N GLN A 133 2.08 -1.26 0.57
CA GLN A 133 2.14 -0.64 1.90
C GLN A 133 0.85 -0.85 2.69
N ALA A 134 -0.31 -0.73 2.04
CA ALA A 134 -1.61 -0.93 2.68
C ALA A 134 -1.91 -2.40 2.99
N ILE A 135 -1.57 -3.31 2.07
CA ILE A 135 -1.80 -4.75 2.22
C ILE A 135 -0.89 -5.36 3.30
N SER A 136 0.37 -4.93 3.34
CA SER A 136 1.38 -5.45 4.27
C SER A 136 1.46 -4.67 5.59
N ALA A 137 0.53 -3.74 5.84
CA ALA A 137 0.52 -2.96 7.07
C ALA A 137 0.25 -3.86 8.28
N GLU A 138 1.11 -3.78 9.31
CA GLU A 138 0.93 -4.52 10.57
C GLU A 138 -0.32 -4.05 11.33
N GLU A 139 -0.63 -2.75 11.23
CA GLU A 139 -1.81 -2.13 11.81
C GLU A 139 -2.84 -1.78 10.72
N PRO A 140 -4.14 -1.80 11.02
CA PRO A 140 -5.16 -1.36 10.07
C PRO A 140 -4.88 0.07 9.58
N CYS A 141 -5.02 0.26 8.26
CA CYS A 141 -4.83 1.55 7.60
C CYS A 141 -6.07 1.95 6.80
N VAL A 142 -6.13 3.22 6.41
CA VAL A 142 -7.10 3.72 5.42
C VAL A 142 -6.34 3.94 4.12
N LEU A 143 -6.71 3.17 3.09
CA LEU A 143 -6.21 3.37 1.73
C LEU A 143 -7.17 4.28 0.96
N LEU A 144 -6.66 5.42 0.50
CA LEU A 144 -7.33 6.31 -0.44
C LEU A 144 -6.79 6.05 -1.85
N ILE A 145 -7.66 5.61 -2.76
CA ILE A 145 -7.42 5.60 -4.20
C ILE A 145 -8.07 6.86 -4.77
N ASP A 146 -7.25 7.84 -5.13
CA ASP A 146 -7.69 9.17 -5.55
C ASP A 146 -7.64 9.31 -7.07
N GLU A 147 -8.62 10.02 -7.65
CA GLU A 147 -8.77 10.23 -9.10
C GLU A 147 -8.74 8.95 -9.95
N ILE A 148 -9.39 7.87 -9.47
CA ILE A 148 -9.49 6.58 -10.18
C ILE A 148 -10.04 6.72 -11.61
N ASP A 149 -10.86 7.75 -11.85
CA ASP A 149 -11.40 8.08 -13.18
C ASP A 149 -10.32 8.52 -14.20
N LYS A 150 -9.08 8.76 -13.75
CA LYS A 150 -7.94 9.09 -14.62
C LYS A 150 -7.02 7.91 -14.92
N SER A 151 -7.25 6.74 -14.32
CA SER A 151 -6.45 5.55 -14.64
C SER A 151 -6.98 4.82 -15.87
N ASP A 152 -6.10 4.03 -16.48
CA ASP A 152 -6.45 3.18 -17.61
C ASP A 152 -7.32 1.99 -17.17
N THR A 153 -8.14 1.46 -18.08
CA THR A 153 -9.06 0.34 -17.79
C THR A 153 -8.34 -0.93 -17.32
N GLU A 154 -7.10 -1.14 -17.78
CA GLU A 154 -6.24 -2.23 -17.31
C GLU A 154 -5.95 -2.11 -15.80
N PHE A 155 -5.71 -0.89 -15.32
CA PHE A 155 -5.47 -0.63 -13.91
C PHE A 155 -6.75 -0.79 -13.06
N GLU A 156 -7.90 -0.37 -13.59
CA GLU A 156 -9.18 -0.61 -12.91
C GLU A 156 -9.49 -2.10 -12.76
N ALA A 157 -9.20 -2.89 -13.80
CA ALA A 157 -9.35 -4.34 -13.75
C ALA A 157 -8.43 -4.98 -12.72
N PHE A 158 -7.17 -4.54 -12.67
CA PHE A 158 -6.19 -4.98 -11.66
C PHE A 158 -6.65 -4.74 -10.22
N LEU A 159 -7.34 -3.63 -9.92
CA LEU A 159 -7.87 -3.38 -8.57
C LEU A 159 -9.02 -4.32 -8.15
N LEU A 160 -9.61 -5.06 -9.09
CA LEU A 160 -10.70 -6.00 -8.84
C LEU A 160 -10.23 -7.47 -8.68
N GLU A 161 -8.96 -7.74 -8.98
CA GLU A 161 -8.32 -9.05 -8.79
C GLU A 161 -7.91 -9.28 -7.33
#